data_AF-A0A3D1B4J5-F1
#
_entry.id   AF-A0A3D1B4J5-F1
#
_cell.length_a   1.000
_cell.length_b   1.000
_cell.length_c   1.000
_cell.angle_alpha   90.00
_cell.angle_beta   90.00
_cell.angle_gamma   90.00
#
_symmetry.space_group_name_H-M   'P 1'
#
loop_
_entity.id
_entity.type
_entity.pdbx_description
1 polymer ?
#
loop_
_entity_poly.entity_id
_entity_poly.type
_entity_poly.pdbx_seq_one_letter_code
_entity_poly.pdbx_strand_id
1 'polypeptide(L)' 'VKSRAEQAKKLAMAYQITGVPVMIVNGKYRFDIGSAGGPERALDVADFLIEKERAAR' A
#
# COMPACT_ATOMS: atom_id res chain seq x y z
N VAL A 1 -13.54 -0.64 -19.83
CA VAL A 1 -13.83 -0.98 -18.41
C VAL A 1 -13.37 -2.39 -18.02
N LYS A 2 -13.76 -3.48 -18.71
CA LYS A 2 -13.31 -4.86 -18.38
C LYS A 2 -11.79 -5.00 -18.18
N SER A 3 -10.98 -4.40 -19.06
CA SER A 3 -9.50 -4.47 -18.98
C SER A 3 -8.93 -3.90 -17.66
N ARG A 4 -9.40 -2.74 -17.20
CA ARG A 4 -8.89 -2.10 -15.96
C ARG A 4 -9.28 -2.89 -14.71
N ALA A 5 -10.49 -3.47 -14.67
CA ALA A 5 -10.94 -4.31 -13.56
C ALA A 5 -10.11 -5.61 -13.46
N GLU A 6 -9.82 -6.24 -14.60
CA GLU A 6 -8.96 -7.43 -14.65
C GLU A 6 -7.51 -7.10 -14.25
N GLN A 7 -6.97 -5.95 -14.67
CA GLN A 7 -5.66 -5.47 -14.23
C GLN A 7 -5.62 -5.26 -12.71
N ALA A 8 -6.63 -4.62 -12.13
CA ALA A 8 -6.72 -4.41 -10.69
C ALA A 8 -6.79 -5.73 -9.92
N LYS A 9 -7.57 -6.71 -10.41
CA LYS A 9 -7.65 -8.05 -9.82
C LYS A 9 -6.31 -8.77 -9.85
N LYS A 10 -5.59 -8.73 -10.98
CA LYS A 10 -4.25 -9.31 -11.09
C LYS A 10 -3.27 -8.69 -10.11
N LEU A 11 -3.28 -7.36 -9.96
CA LEU A 11 -2.43 -6.65 -9.00
C LEU A 11 -2.80 -7.00 -7.55
N ALA A 12 -4.08 -7.05 -7.21
CA ALA A 12 -4.52 -7.42 -5.87
C ALA A 12 -4.07 -8.83 -5.46
N MET A 13 -4.15 -9.80 -6.40
CA MET A 13 -3.63 -11.15 -6.18
C MET A 13 -2.10 -11.17 -6.07
N ALA A 14 -1.40 -10.48 -6.98
CA ALA A 14 0.07 -10.42 -6.97
C ALA A 14 0.62 -9.80 -5.69
N TYR A 15 -0.05 -8.78 -5.16
CA TYR A 15 0.30 -8.15 -3.89
C TYR A 15 -0.31 -8.82 -2.67
N GLN A 16 -0.96 -9.99 -2.81
CA GLN A 16 -1.57 -10.78 -1.73
C GLN A 16 -2.51 -9.97 -0.83
N ILE A 17 -3.29 -9.05 -1.40
CA ILE A 17 -4.24 -8.19 -0.68
C ILE A 17 -5.39 -9.04 -0.13
N THR A 18 -5.53 -9.11 1.20
CA THR A 18 -6.56 -9.90 1.90
C THR A 18 -7.76 -9.06 2.37
N GLY A 19 -7.63 -7.73 2.35
CA GLY A 19 -8.67 -6.78 2.76
C GLY A 19 -8.30 -5.36 2.33
N VAL A 20 -9.21 -4.41 2.48
CA VAL A 20 -8.98 -2.99 2.16
C VAL A 20 -9.18 -2.12 3.41
N PRO A 21 -8.48 -0.98 3.52
CA PRO A 21 -7.46 -0.46 2.61
C PRO A 21 -6.05 -1.02 2.88
N VAL A 22 -5.26 -1.14 1.80
CA VAL A 22 -3.84 -1.51 1.80
C VAL A 22 -3.06 -0.42 1.07
N MET A 23 -1.90 -0.04 1.58
CA MET A 23 -0.99 0.91 0.96
C MET A 23 0.35 0.25 0.64
N ILE A 24 0.95 0.66 -0.49
CA ILE A 24 2.27 0.22 -0.92
C ILE A 24 3.12 1.44 -1.25
N VAL A 25 4.26 1.61 -0.56
CA VAL A 25 5.19 2.74 -0.77
C VAL A 25 6.40 2.27 -1.58
N ASN A 26 6.65 2.95 -2.70
CA ASN A 26 7.75 2.70 -3.64
C ASN A 26 7.89 1.24 -4.11
N GLY A 27 6.81 0.45 -4.07
CA GLY A 27 6.85 -0.98 -4.37
C GLY A 27 7.62 -1.85 -3.36
N LYS A 28 8.08 -1.29 -2.24
CA LYS A 28 8.94 -1.96 -1.25
C LYS A 28 8.23 -2.27 0.07
N TYR A 29 7.34 -1.39 0.51
CA TYR A 29 6.67 -1.50 1.80
C TYR A 29 5.18 -1.67 1.59
N ARG A 30 4.60 -2.75 2.12
CA ARG A 30 3.16 -3.01 2.11
C ARG A 30 2.64 -3.02 3.54
N PHE A 31 1.55 -2.31 3.78
CA PHE A 31 0.86 -2.31 5.07
C PHE A 31 -0.62 -1.98 4.90
N ASP A 32 -1.41 -2.24 5.93
CA ASP A 32 -2.85 -2.00 6.02
C ASP A 32 -3.19 -1.32 7.35
N ILE A 33 -4.46 -1.02 7.57
CA ILE A 33 -4.91 -0.38 8.82
C ILE A 33 -4.58 -1.23 10.05
N GLY A 34 -4.72 -2.55 9.95
CA GLY A 34 -4.51 -3.47 11.08
C GLY A 34 -3.04 -3.51 11.50
N SER A 35 -2.15 -3.71 10.54
CA SER A 35 -0.70 -3.74 10.71
C SER A 35 -0.11 -2.37 11.08
N ALA A 36 -0.72 -1.26 10.65
CA ALA A 36 -0.33 0.09 11.06
C ALA A 36 -0.88 0.50 12.44
N GLY A 37 -1.86 -0.23 12.99
CA GLY A 37 -2.46 0.06 14.28
C GLY A 37 -3.51 1.18 14.26
N GLY A 38 -4.19 1.38 13.14
CA GLY A 38 -5.31 2.31 12.99
C GLY A 38 -5.21 3.19 11.72
N PRO A 39 -6.32 3.84 11.32
CA PRO A 39 -6.36 4.67 10.10
C PRO A 39 -5.39 5.85 10.14
N GLU A 40 -5.31 6.55 11.27
CA GLU A 40 -4.40 7.70 11.45
C GLU A 40 -2.94 7.27 11.37
N ARG A 41 -2.58 6.23 12.13
CA ARG A 41 -1.22 5.67 12.09
C ARG A 41 -0.82 5.13 10.73
N ALA A 42 -1.77 4.66 9.92
CA ALA A 42 -1.47 4.26 8.55
C ALA A 42 -0.98 5.45 7.69
N LEU A 43 -1.53 6.65 7.91
CA LEU A 43 -1.05 7.85 7.24
C LEU A 43 0.34 8.25 7.73
N ASP A 44 0.57 8.21 9.06
CA ASP A 44 1.90 8.51 9.63
C ASP A 44 2.99 7.57 9.09
N VAL A 45 2.67 6.27 8.99
CA VAL A 45 3.57 5.26 8.41
C VAL A 45 3.82 5.54 6.93
N ALA A 46 2.80 5.95 6.18
CA ALA A 46 2.96 6.32 4.77
C ALA A 46 3.93 7.50 4.62
N ASP A 47 3.71 8.58 5.38
CA ASP A 47 4.53 9.79 5.35
C ASP A 47 5.98 9.48 5.72
N PHE A 48 6.21 8.72 6.78
CA PHE A 48 7.55 8.28 7.18
C PHE A 48 8.27 7.50 6.07
N LEU A 49 7.60 6.53 5.45
CA LEU A 49 8.20 5.70 4.41
C LEU A 49 8.45 6.48 3.12
N ILE A 50 7.57 7.42 2.77
CA ILE A 50 7.75 8.30 1.62
C ILE A 50 8.98 9.18 1.82
N GLU A 51 9.10 9.84 2.97
CA GLU A 51 10.25 10.71 3.26
C GLU A 51 11.56 9.90 3.32
N LYS A 52 11.53 8.69 3.90
CA LYS A 52 12.68 7.78 3.89
C LYS A 52 13.16 7.46 2.48
N GLU A 53 12.25 7.15 1.56
CA GLU A 53 12.60 6.82 0.17
C GLU A 53 13.01 8.06 -0.64
N ARG A 54 12.47 9.25 -0.32
CA ARG A 54 12.91 10.52 -0.92
C ARG A 54 14.32 10.90 -0.49
N ALA A 55 14.67 10.70 0.79
CA ALA A 55 16.00 11.00 1.32
C ALA A 55 17.08 10.00 0.88
N ALA A 56 16.69 8.77 0.49
CA ALA A 56 17.59 7.74 -0.02
C ALA A 56 17.93 7.89 -1.52
N ARG A 57 17.41 8.93 -2.18
CA ARG A 57 17.63 9.24 -3.60
C ARG A 57 18.54 10.45 -3.75
#